data_AF-A0AAV5THI6-F1
#
_entry.id   AF-A0AAV5THI6-F1
#
_cell.length_a   1.000
_cell.length_b   1.000
_cell.length_c   1.000
_cell.angle_alpha   90.00
_cell.angle_beta   90.00
_cell.angle_gamma   90.00
#
_symmetry.space_group_name_H-M   'P 1'
#
loop_
_entity.id
_entity.type
_entity.pdbx_description
1 polymer ?
#
loop_
_entity_poly.entity_id
_entity_poly.type
_entity_poly.pdbx_seq_one_letter_code
_entity_poly.pdbx_strand_id
1 'polypeptide(L)'
;MVYLQLRVNRSSTDEMYPFFEIVYTIESLFTLLFYALAPLTFFMLWNAKPLHRNLRLSLCNMILQGLFGSMARLILLYNLYTGTDHLGNNHPINVFFQLENMIQFKHSLFLAIERIIATFAWCW
;
A
#
# COMPACT_ATOMS: atom_id res chain seq x y z
N MET A 1 -12.09 -22.41 -0.54
CA MET A 1 -12.30 -20.98 -0.24
C MET A 1 -12.37 -20.24 -1.56
N VAL A 2 -13.59 -20.15 -2.09
CA VAL A 2 -13.91 -19.37 -3.27
C VAL A 2 -13.74 -17.93 -2.85
N TYR A 3 -12.63 -17.31 -3.24
CA TYR A 3 -12.50 -15.88 -3.10
C TYR A 3 -13.75 -15.29 -3.73
N LEU A 4 -14.41 -14.47 -2.92
CA LEU A 4 -15.38 -13.48 -3.29
C LEU A 4 -14.69 -12.56 -4.32
N GLN A 5 -14.43 -13.08 -5.53
CA GLN A 5 -14.38 -12.30 -6.76
C GLN A 5 -15.80 -11.80 -6.89
N LEU A 6 -16.08 -10.79 -6.07
CA LEU A 6 -17.03 -9.74 -6.32
C LEU A 6 -16.87 -9.44 -7.80
N ARG A 7 -17.75 -10.04 -8.60
CA ARG A 7 -18.26 -9.45 -9.83
C ARG A 7 -18.94 -8.15 -9.38
N VAL A 8 -18.11 -7.19 -8.98
CA VAL A 8 -18.45 -5.77 -8.93
C VAL A 8 -17.95 -5.29 -10.26
N ASN A 9 -18.62 -5.75 -11.31
CA ASN A 9 -18.56 -5.00 -12.54
C ASN A 9 -19.45 -3.78 -12.26
N ARG A 10 -18.89 -2.57 -12.37
CA ARG A 10 -19.62 -1.31 -12.14
C ARG A 10 -20.97 -1.31 -12.86
N SER A 11 -20.98 -1.86 -14.07
CA SER A 11 -22.14 -2.07 -14.93
C SER A 11 -23.30 -2.87 -14.32
N SER A 12 -23.05 -3.71 -13.31
CA SER A 12 -24.08 -4.58 -12.69
C SER A 12 -24.69 -4.03 -11.40
N THR A 13 -24.11 -2.98 -10.80
CA THR A 13 -24.50 -2.51 -9.45
C THR A 13 -24.71 -0.99 -9.33
N ASP A 14 -24.19 -0.18 -10.25
CA ASP A 14 -24.32 1.29 -10.19
C ASP A 14 -25.76 1.79 -10.33
N GLU A 15 -26.63 1.05 -11.02
CA GLU A 15 -28.03 1.48 -11.22
C GLU A 15 -28.84 1.55 -9.91
N MET A 16 -28.44 0.80 -8.88
CA MET A 16 -29.20 0.68 -7.64
C MET A 16 -28.64 1.56 -6.51
N TYR A 17 -27.31 1.65 -6.37
CA TYR A 17 -26.67 2.46 -5.33
C TYR A 17 -25.25 2.91 -5.76
N PRO A 18 -24.90 4.21 -5.66
CA PRO A 18 -23.56 4.72 -5.96
C PRO A 18 -22.52 4.37 -4.87
N PHE A 19 -22.72 3.27 -4.15
CA PHE A 19 -21.85 2.85 -3.05
C PHE A 19 -20.41 2.65 -3.53
N PHE A 20 -20.23 2.14 -4.75
CA PHE A 20 -18.90 1.94 -5.33
C PHE A 20 -18.20 3.26 -5.64
N GLU A 21 -18.90 4.27 -6.14
CA GLU A 21 -18.33 5.60 -6.37
C GLU A 21 -17.87 6.24 -5.06
N ILE A 22 -18.65 6.09 -3.98
CA ILE A 22 -18.27 6.59 -2.65
C ILE A 22 -16.98 5.91 -2.17
N VAL A 23 -16.89 4.58 -2.28
CA VAL A 23 -15.70 3.82 -1.88
C VAL A 23 -14.47 4.24 -2.70
N TYR A 24 -14.59 4.35 -4.03
CA TYR A 24 -13.48 4.78 -4.88
C TYR A 24 -13.04 6.22 -4.60
N THR A 25 -13.98 7.11 -4.30
CA THR A 25 -13.69 8.51 -3.94
C THR A 25 -12.96 8.59 -2.61
N ILE A 26 -13.40 7.83 -1.61
CA ILE A 26 -12.73 7.77 -0.30
C ILE A 26 -11.31 7.20 -0.45
N GLU A 27 -11.16 6.12 -1.21
CA GLU A 27 -9.86 5.47 -1.41
C GLU A 27 -8.86 6.36 -2.15
N SER A 28 -9.31 7.07 -3.19
CA SER A 28 -8.48 8.05 -3.90
C SER A 28 -8.10 9.23 -3.01
N LEU A 29 -9.00 9.71 -2.15
CA LEU A 29 -8.73 10.77 -1.18
C LEU A 29 -7.65 10.35 -0.17
N PHE A 30 -7.75 9.15 0.40
CA PHE A 30 -6.71 8.60 1.27
C PHE A 30 -5.37 8.46 0.56
N THR A 31 -5.39 8.05 -0.71
CA THR A 31 -4.17 7.91 -1.51
C THR A 31 -3.50 9.26 -1.75
N LEU A 32 -4.27 10.30 -2.10
CA LEU A 32 -3.77 11.66 -2.25
C LEU A 32 -3.22 12.22 -0.94
N LEU A 33 -3.91 11.99 0.17
CA LEU A 33 -3.45 12.36 1.51
C LEU A 33 -2.10 11.68 1.82
N PHE A 34 -1.95 10.39 1.51
CA PHE A 34 -0.70 9.67 1.70
C PHE A 34 0.43 10.26 0.87
N TYR A 35 0.21 10.58 -0.41
CA TYR A 35 1.20 11.25 -1.25
C TYR A 35 1.60 12.63 -0.73
N ALA A 36 0.66 13.38 -0.15
CA ALA A 36 0.95 14.69 0.45
C ALA A 36 1.78 14.57 1.74
N LEU A 37 1.51 13.55 2.56
CA LEU A 37 2.21 13.31 3.83
C LEU A 37 3.57 12.60 3.66
N ALA A 38 3.75 11.80 2.61
CA ALA A 38 5.00 11.08 2.35
C ALA A 38 6.26 11.97 2.28
N PRO A 39 6.31 13.10 1.53
CA PRO A 39 7.50 13.95 1.52
C PRO A 39 7.76 14.61 2.88
N LEU A 40 6.71 14.96 3.62
CA LEU A 40 6.82 15.53 4.96
C LEU A 40 7.41 14.52 5.95
N THR A 41 6.92 13.27 5.92
CA THR A 41 7.46 12.19 6.75
C THR A 41 8.91 11.85 6.38
N PHE A 42 9.26 11.85 5.08
CA PHE A 42 10.63 11.73 4.60
C PHE A 42 11.56 12.80 5.17
N PHE A 43 11.13 14.07 5.09
CA PHE A 43 11.89 15.20 5.61
C PHE A 43 12.09 15.09 7.13
N MET A 44 11.05 14.72 7.88
CA MET A 44 11.14 14.52 9.32
C MET A 44 12.08 13.37 9.69
N LEU A 45 12.00 12.22 8.99
CA LEU A 45 12.85 11.05 9.22
C LEU A 45 14.32 11.33 8.93
N TRP A 46 14.60 12.08 7.86
CA TRP A 46 15.97 12.45 7.50
C TRP A 46 16.62 13.32 8.60
N ASN A 47 15.85 14.25 9.15
CA ASN A 47 16.31 15.19 10.17
C ASN A 47 16.25 14.66 11.60
N ALA A 48 15.66 13.49 11.83
CA ALA A 48 15.54 12.91 13.17
C ALA A 48 16.88 12.38 13.67
N LYS A 49 17.57 13.18 14.51
CA LYS A 49 18.89 12.86 15.09
C LYS A 49 18.91 11.78 16.19
N PRO A 50 17.85 11.51 16.99
CA PRO A 50 17.93 10.46 18.01
C PRO A 50 17.78 9.05 17.45
N LEU A 51 17.48 8.89 16.14
CA LEU A 51 17.22 7.59 15.53
C LEU A 51 18.49 6.97 14.93
N HIS A 52 18.73 5.70 15.26
CA HIS A 52 19.81 4.90 14.67
C HIS A 52 19.74 4.90 13.13
N ARG A 53 20.91 4.91 12.47
CA ARG A 53 21.00 5.05 11.01
C ARG A 53 20.24 3.95 10.27
N ASN A 54 20.38 2.69 10.69
CA ASN A 54 19.73 1.55 10.02
C ASN A 54 18.21 1.64 10.12
N LEU A 55 17.70 2.02 11.29
CA LEU A 55 16.28 2.21 11.52
C LEU A 55 15.72 3.35 10.65
N ARG A 56 16.44 4.47 10.52
CA ARG A 56 16.03 5.57 9.62
C ARG A 56 15.92 5.10 8.18
N LEU A 57 16.90 4.36 7.68
CA LEU A 57 16.90 3.80 6.33
C LEU A 57 15.76 2.79 6.15
N SER A 58 15.49 1.95 7.14
CA SER A 58 14.40 0.98 7.09
C SER A 58 13.01 1.66 7.06
N LEU A 59 12.82 2.72 7.84
CA LEU A 59 11.60 3.53 7.82
C LEU A 59 11.43 4.30 6.51
N CYS A 60 12.51 4.85 5.95
CA CYS A 60 12.51 5.45 4.62
C CYS A 60 12.11 4.42 3.54
N ASN A 61 12.67 3.21 3.61
CA ASN A 61 12.33 2.14 2.68
C ASN A 61 10.84 1.74 2.79
N MET A 62 10.29 1.71 4.00
CA MET A 62 8.87 1.46 4.23
C MET A 62 7.97 2.51 3.56
N ILE A 63 8.33 3.79 3.64
CA ILE A 63 7.57 4.87 2.97
C ILE A 63 7.67 4.73 1.44
N LEU A 64 8.85 4.44 0.90
CA LEU A 64 9.02 4.18 -0.54
C LEU A 64 8.17 3.00 -1.02
N GLN A 65 8.15 1.90 -0.27
CA GLN A 65 7.29 0.76 -0.58
C GLN A 65 5.81 1.15 -0.57
N GLY A 66 5.37 1.92 0.43
CA GLY A 66 4.00 2.45 0.47
C GLY A 66 3.66 3.37 -0.72
N LEU A 67 4.63 4.15 -1.23
CA LEU A 67 4.45 4.99 -2.42
C LEU A 67 4.29 4.17 -3.70
N PHE A 68 5.07 3.09 -3.85
CA PHE A 68 4.89 2.17 -4.96
C PHE A 68 3.57 1.42 -4.87
N GLY A 69 3.13 1.07 -3.67
CA GLY A 69 1.85 0.40 -3.46
C GLY A 69 0.63 1.22 -3.72
N SER A 70 0.63 2.45 -3.22
CA SER A 70 -0.41 3.43 -3.53
C SER A 70 -0.51 3.66 -5.05
N MET A 71 0.61 3.67 -5.77
CA MET A 71 0.61 3.77 -7.24
C MET A 71 -0.04 2.54 -7.88
N ALA A 72 0.34 1.33 -7.47
CA ALA A 72 -0.26 0.09 -7.98
C ALA A 72 -1.77 0.04 -7.71
N ARG A 73 -2.20 0.52 -6.53
CA ARG A 73 -3.61 0.60 -6.14
C ARG A 73 -4.40 1.61 -6.97
N LEU A 74 -3.83 2.79 -7.26
CA LEU A 74 -4.44 3.75 -8.19
C LEU A 74 -4.62 3.16 -9.59
N ILE A 75 -3.62 2.45 -10.11
CA ILE A 75 -3.70 1.79 -11.41
C ILE A 75 -4.82 0.74 -11.42
N LEU A 76 -4.95 -0.05 -10.35
CA LEU A 76 -6.01 -1.04 -10.21
C LEU A 76 -7.38 -0.37 -10.13
N LEU A 77 -7.53 0.70 -9.35
CA LEU A 77 -8.77 1.45 -9.22
C LEU A 77 -9.18 2.09 -10.54
N TYR A 78 -8.23 2.68 -11.27
CA TYR A 78 -8.45 3.21 -12.61
C TYR A 78 -8.97 2.14 -13.56
N ASN A 79 -8.32 0.97 -13.59
CA ASN A 79 -8.71 -0.14 -14.44
C ASN A 79 -10.10 -0.70 -14.09
N LEU A 80 -10.45 -0.76 -12.80
CA LEU A 80 -11.80 -1.11 -12.34
C LEU A 80 -12.83 -0.06 -12.76
N TYR A 81 -12.47 1.22 -12.67
CA TYR A 81 -13.36 2.33 -13.04
C TYR A 81 -13.65 2.38 -14.54
N THR A 82 -12.65 2.10 -15.38
CA THR A 82 -12.80 2.09 -16.85
C THR A 82 -13.55 0.86 -17.38
N GLY A 83 -13.84 -0.14 -16.54
CA GLY A 83 -14.64 -1.31 -16.93
C GLY A 83 -13.99 -2.17 -18.02
N THR A 84 -12.66 -2.13 -18.14
CA THR A 84 -11.96 -2.98 -19.10
C THR A 84 -11.96 -4.43 -18.59
N ASP A 85 -13.00 -5.18 -18.96
CA ASP A 85 -13.24 -6.60 -18.61
C ASP A 85 -12.14 -7.57 -19.07
N HIS A 86 -11.07 -7.09 -19.70
CA HIS A 86 -9.97 -7.91 -20.20
C HIS A 86 -8.89 -8.24 -19.17
N LEU A 87 -9.03 -7.75 -17.93
CA LEU A 87 -8.10 -8.02 -16.84
C LEU A 87 -8.42 -9.34 -16.14
N GLY A 88 -8.17 -10.46 -16.85
CA GLY A 88 -8.18 -11.79 -16.23
C GLY A 88 -7.18 -11.90 -15.07
N ASN A 89 -7.34 -12.91 -14.22
CA ASN A 89 -6.52 -13.18 -13.03
C ASN A 89 -4.99 -13.19 -13.26
N ASN A 90 -4.54 -13.29 -14.51
CA ASN A 90 -3.13 -13.35 -14.89
C ASN A 90 -2.52 -11.98 -15.26
N HIS A 91 -3.25 -10.88 -15.06
CA HIS A 91 -2.66 -9.59 -15.42
C HIS A 91 -1.51 -9.24 -14.46
N PRO A 92 -0.35 -8.78 -14.98
CA PRO A 92 0.86 -8.52 -14.19
C PRO A 92 0.62 -7.57 -13.00
N ILE A 93 -0.39 -6.71 -13.08
CA ILE A 93 -0.76 -5.74 -12.03
C ILE A 93 -1.27 -6.45 -10.76
N ASN A 94 -2.06 -7.53 -10.90
CA ASN A 94 -2.56 -8.28 -9.73
C ASN A 94 -1.44 -9.04 -9.03
N VAL A 95 -0.50 -9.59 -9.81
CA VAL A 95 0.71 -10.24 -9.28
C VAL A 95 1.58 -9.21 -8.57
N PHE A 96 1.69 -8.00 -9.12
CA PHE A 96 2.43 -6.90 -8.49
C PHE A 96 1.85 -6.55 -7.12
N PHE A 97 0.52 -6.44 -7.02
CA PHE A 97 -0.17 -6.16 -5.76
C PHE A 97 0.01 -7.27 -4.70
N GLN A 98 -0.03 -8.55 -5.11
CA GLN A 98 0.21 -9.67 -4.19
C GLN A 98 1.67 -9.71 -3.71
N LEU A 99 2.63 -9.50 -4.62
CA LEU A 99 4.05 -9.43 -4.28
C LEU A 99 4.33 -8.28 -3.31
N GLU A 100 3.71 -7.12 -3.54
CA GLU A 100 3.89 -5.95 -2.70
C GLU A 100 3.40 -6.20 -1.27
N ASN A 101 2.19 -6.74 -1.09
CA ASN A 101 1.66 -7.10 0.23
C ASN A 101 2.57 -8.12 0.95
N MET A 102 3.14 -9.08 0.21
CA MET A 102 4.12 -10.02 0.78
C MET A 102 5.43 -9.34 1.19
N ILE A 103 5.91 -8.37 0.41
CA ILE A 103 7.14 -7.61 0.73
C ILE A 103 6.90 -6.74 1.96
N GLN A 104 5.77 -6.05 2.06
CA GLN A 104 5.41 -5.23 3.22
C GLN A 104 5.37 -6.06 4.51
N PHE A 105 4.75 -7.25 4.47
CA PHE A 105 4.70 -8.15 5.62
C PHE A 105 6.10 -8.66 6.03
N LYS A 106 6.96 -8.97 5.06
CA LYS A 106 8.35 -9.37 5.35
C LYS A 106 9.15 -8.22 5.96
N HIS A 107 8.94 -6.99 5.49
CA HIS A 107 9.67 -5.82 5.99
C HIS A 107 9.27 -5.46 7.43
N SER A 108 7.98 -5.59 7.77
CA SER A 108 7.51 -5.39 9.16
C SER A 108 8.06 -6.45 10.12
N LEU A 109 8.14 -7.71 9.69
CA LEU A 109 8.80 -8.77 10.46
C LEU A 109 10.30 -8.50 10.66
N PHE A 110 11.00 -8.05 9.61
CA PHE A 110 12.42 -7.72 9.70
C PHE A 110 12.65 -6.59 10.71
N LEU A 111 11.83 -5.53 10.68
CA LEU A 111 11.87 -4.44 11.66
C LEU A 111 11.60 -4.93 13.09
N ALA A 112 10.62 -5.82 13.28
CA ALA A 112 10.33 -6.40 14.58
C ALA A 112 11.51 -7.22 15.12
N ILE A 113 12.14 -8.03 14.27
CA ILE A 113 13.33 -8.82 14.63
C ILE A 113 14.52 -7.90 14.97
N GLU A 114 14.78 -6.87 14.16
CA GLU A 114 15.84 -5.89 14.43
C GLU A 114 15.63 -5.23 15.80
N ARG A 115 14.37 -4.91 16.15
CA ARG A 115 14.05 -4.35 17.46
C ARG A 115 14.23 -5.34 18.61
N ILE A 116 13.81 -6.58 18.44
CA ILE A 116 14.02 -7.64 19.45
C ILE A 116 15.51 -7.82 19.70
N ILE A 117 16.32 -7.95 18.64
CA ILE A 117 17.77 -8.08 18.76
C ILE A 117 18.36 -6.84 19.43
N ALA A 118 17.94 -5.63 19.05
CA ALA A 118 18.42 -4.40 19.67
C ALA A 118 18.07 -4.31 21.17
N THR A 119 16.89 -4.77 21.58
CA THR A 119 16.50 -4.79 23.00
C THR A 119 17.29 -5.81 23.83
N PHE A 120 17.58 -6.99 23.28
CA PHE A 120 18.26 -8.06 24.03
C PHE A 120 19.80 -7.99 23.94
N ALA A 121 20.35 -7.65 22.78
CA ALA A 121 21.79 -7.69 22.53
C ALA A 121 22.47 -6.32 22.74
N TRP A 122 21.72 -5.22 22.65
CA TRP A 122 22.32 -3.89 22.60
C TRP A 122 22.06 -2.98 23.79
N CYS A 123 21.32 -3.45 24.82
CA CYS A 123 21.03 -2.71 26.06
C CYS A 123 21.05 -1.19 25.85
N TRP A 124 20.04 -0.68 25.14
CA TRP A 124 19.81 0.75 25.05
C TRP A 124 19.63 1.36 26.44
#